data_AF-A0A847JYZ6-F1
#
_entry.id   AF-A0A847JYZ6-F1
#
_cell.length_a   1.000
_cell.length_b   1.000
_cell.length_c   1.000
_cell.angle_alpha   90.00
_cell.angle_beta   90.00
_cell.angle_gamma   90.00
#
_symmetry.space_group_name_H-M   'P 1'
#
loop_
_entity.id
_entity.type
_entity.pdbx_description
1 polymer ?
#
loop_
_entity_poly.entity_id
_entity_poly.type
_entity_poly.pdbx_seq_one_letter_code
_entity_poly.pdbx_strand_id
1 'polypeptide(L)'
;MTDEPDEVRETETLIDRLGVRWPVAGWMLFATWFLGIFVLPFAVAAVAFVAWLIWWIADVVYVEPAPWQIVTGAAMIAIGLLPRGGALIIAAWVLYWTRVREV
;
A
#
# COMPACT_ATOMS: atom_id res chain seq x y z
N MET A 1 -23.97 37.64 9.52
CA MET A 1 -24.05 36.66 8.41
C MET A 1 -22.70 36.69 7.73
N THR A 2 -21.78 35.90 8.27
CA THR A 2 -20.48 35.63 7.69
C THR A 2 -20.66 34.31 6.94
N ASP A 3 -20.77 34.40 5.62
CA ASP A 3 -20.64 33.26 4.72
C ASP A 3 -19.20 32.76 4.84
N GLU A 4 -18.97 31.76 5.68
CA GLU A 4 -17.81 30.90 5.51
C GLU A 4 -18.05 30.09 4.23
N PRO A 5 -17.09 30.05 3.29
CA PRO A 5 -17.27 29.29 2.07
C PRO A 5 -17.33 27.80 2.38
N ASP A 6 -18.51 27.21 2.15
CA ASP A 6 -18.79 25.77 2.20
C ASP A 6 -17.91 24.91 1.25
N GLU A 7 -17.03 25.54 0.45
CA GLU A 7 -16.11 24.87 -0.50
C GLU A 7 -14.97 24.08 0.17
N VAL A 8 -14.69 24.28 1.46
CA VAL A 8 -13.62 23.53 2.15
C VAL A 8 -14.08 22.11 2.56
N ARG A 9 -15.37 21.77 2.39
CA ARG A 9 -15.97 20.57 2.99
C ARG A 9 -15.93 19.28 2.15
N GLU A 10 -15.53 19.30 0.87
CA GLU A 10 -15.87 18.17 -0.04
C GLU A 10 -14.72 17.43 -0.74
N THR A 11 -13.46 17.61 -0.32
CA THR A 11 -12.40 16.67 -0.74
C THR A 11 -11.98 15.76 0.39
N GLU A 12 -12.96 15.14 1.06
CA GLU A 12 -12.68 13.91 1.82
C GLU A 12 -12.08 12.91 0.83
N THR A 13 -10.81 12.58 1.01
CA THR A 13 -10.15 11.64 0.11
C THR A 13 -10.85 10.29 0.21
N LEU A 14 -10.80 9.48 -0.85
CA LEU A 14 -11.34 8.12 -0.84
C LEU A 14 -10.81 7.31 0.36
N ILE A 15 -9.57 7.61 0.77
CA ILE A 15 -8.87 6.99 1.89
C ILE A 15 -9.52 7.38 3.22
N ASP A 16 -9.84 8.66 3.43
CA ASP A 16 -10.56 9.14 4.63
C ASP A 16 -11.92 8.48 4.78
N ARG A 17 -12.66 8.36 3.66
CA ARG A 17 -13.97 7.67 3.64
C ARG A 17 -13.87 6.18 3.94
N LEU A 18 -12.78 5.54 3.52
CA LEU A 18 -12.55 4.13 3.76
C LEU A 18 -12.04 3.89 5.18
N GLY A 19 -11.39 4.87 5.82
CA GLY A 19 -10.90 4.80 7.19
C GLY A 19 -10.15 3.49 7.45
N VAL A 20 -10.67 2.68 8.39
CA VAL A 20 -10.10 1.36 8.76
C VAL A 20 -10.12 0.32 7.62
N ARG A 21 -11.00 0.48 6.62
CA ARG A 21 -11.10 -0.47 5.49
C ARG A 21 -9.95 -0.34 4.49
N TRP A 22 -9.39 0.86 4.36
CA TRP A 22 -8.22 1.10 3.50
C TRP A 22 -7.01 0.24 3.91
N PRO A 23 -6.60 0.19 5.20
CA PRO A 23 -5.61 -0.74 5.70
C PRO A 23 -5.85 -2.20 5.32
N VAL A 24 -7.09 -2.65 5.51
CA VAL A 24 -7.49 -4.04 5.27
C VAL A 24 -7.37 -4.38 3.79
N ALA A 25 -7.73 -3.46 2.89
CA ALA A 25 -7.56 -3.64 1.46
C ALA A 25 -6.09 -3.86 1.08
N GLY A 26 -5.16 -3.07 1.66
CA GLY A 26 -3.73 -3.25 1.44
C GLY A 26 -3.23 -4.64 1.84
N TRP A 27 -3.59 -5.11 3.04
CA TRP A 27 -3.23 -6.44 3.51
C TRP A 27 -3.82 -7.57 2.66
N MET A 28 -5.09 -7.45 2.26
CA MET A 28 -5.75 -8.44 1.40
C MET A 28 -5.10 -8.51 0.02
N LEU A 29 -4.77 -7.35 -0.58
CA LEU A 29 -4.07 -7.28 -1.86
C LEU A 29 -2.67 -7.90 -1.77
N PHE A 30 -1.92 -7.60 -0.70
CA PHE A 30 -0.62 -8.20 -0.44
C PHE A 30 -0.70 -9.72 -0.31
N ALA A 31 -1.61 -10.22 0.54
CA ALA A 31 -1.78 -11.65 0.77
C ALA A 31 -2.25 -12.39 -0.48
N THR A 32 -3.18 -11.78 -1.24
CA THR A 32 -3.69 -12.37 -2.50
C THR A 32 -2.60 -12.50 -3.54
N TRP A 33 -1.76 -11.49 -3.72
CA TRP A 33 -0.60 -11.58 -4.60
C TRP A 33 0.41 -12.62 -4.08
N PHE A 34 0.82 -12.49 -2.82
CA PHE A 34 1.93 -13.26 -2.26
C PHE A 34 1.60 -14.75 -2.20
N LEU A 35 0.41 -15.10 -1.71
CA LEU A 35 -0.05 -16.50 -1.67
C LEU A 35 -0.56 -16.96 -3.04
N GLY A 36 -1.13 -16.05 -3.84
CA GLY A 36 -1.70 -16.35 -5.15
C GLY A 36 -0.66 -16.89 -6.14
N ILE A 37 0.61 -16.53 -6.01
CA ILE A 37 1.69 -17.11 -6.83
C ILE A 37 1.76 -18.64 -6.68
N PHE A 38 1.34 -19.20 -5.53
CA PHE A 38 1.41 -20.65 -5.27
C PHE A 38 0.13 -21.41 -5.63
N VAL A 39 -1.02 -20.74 -5.70
CA VAL A 39 -2.34 -21.40 -5.80
C VAL A 39 -3.21 -20.90 -6.96
N LEU A 40 -2.93 -19.71 -7.50
CA LEU A 40 -3.68 -19.10 -8.60
C LEU A 40 -2.90 -19.17 -9.91
N PRO A 41 -3.60 -19.04 -11.06
CA PRO A 41 -2.93 -18.79 -12.32
C PRO A 41 -2.06 -17.54 -12.24
N PHE A 42 -0.87 -17.58 -12.83
CA PHE A 42 0.11 -16.48 -12.80
C PHE A 42 -0.51 -15.12 -13.18
N ALA A 43 -1.39 -15.10 -14.18
CA ALA A 43 -2.08 -13.87 -14.60
C ALA A 43 -2.92 -13.24 -13.47
N VAL A 44 -3.60 -14.06 -12.66
CA VAL A 44 -4.42 -13.57 -11.56
C VAL A 44 -3.53 -13.01 -10.43
N ALA A 45 -2.45 -13.72 -10.11
CA ALA A 45 -1.45 -13.22 -9.17
C ALA A 45 -0.84 -11.90 -9.64
N ALA A 46 -0.45 -11.81 -10.92
CA ALA A 46 0.11 -10.59 -11.51
C ALA A 46 -0.88 -9.41 -11.45
N VAL A 47 -2.17 -9.63 -11.67
CA VAL A 47 -3.18 -8.57 -11.49
C VAL A 47 -3.26 -8.12 -10.03
N ALA A 48 -3.24 -9.07 -9.08
CA ALA A 48 -3.22 -8.74 -7.66
C ALA A 48 -1.98 -7.93 -7.25
N PHE A 49 -0.81 -8.19 -7.85
CA PHE A 49 0.40 -7.39 -7.65
C PHE A 49 0.23 -5.95 -8.09
N VAL A 50 -0.28 -5.75 -9.31
CA VAL A 50 -0.45 -4.42 -9.87
C VAL A 50 -1.45 -3.63 -9.03
N ALA A 51 -2.56 -4.27 -8.63
CA ALA A 51 -3.53 -3.66 -7.72
C ALA A 51 -2.92 -3.31 -6.36
N TRP A 52 -2.13 -4.22 -5.78
CA TRP A 52 -1.38 -3.97 -4.54
C TRP A 52 -0.40 -2.81 -4.67
N LEU A 53 0.34 -2.73 -5.79
CA LEU A 53 1.31 -1.66 -6.04
C LEU A 53 0.64 -0.30 -6.20
N ILE A 54 -0.49 -0.24 -6.92
CA ILE A 54 -1.31 0.97 -7.06
C ILE A 54 -1.82 1.42 -5.68
N TRP A 55 -2.34 0.49 -4.89
CA TRP A 55 -2.78 0.76 -3.52
C TRP A 55 -1.64 1.33 -2.67
N TRP A 56 -0.45 0.70 -2.73
CA TRP A 56 0.72 1.14 -1.96
C TRP A 56 1.18 2.54 -2.37
N ILE A 57 1.21 2.86 -3.67
CA ILE A 57 1.54 4.20 -4.14
C ILE A 57 0.53 5.23 -3.62
N ALA A 58 -0.77 4.93 -3.68
CA ALA A 58 -1.81 5.81 -3.15
C ALA A 58 -1.67 6.01 -1.63
N ASP A 59 -1.36 4.95 -0.88
CA ASP A 59 -1.14 5.02 0.58
C ASP A 59 0.13 5.82 0.91
N VAL A 60 1.23 5.65 0.16
CA VAL A 60 2.46 6.46 0.31
C VAL A 60 2.19 7.94 0.03
N VAL A 61 1.44 8.27 -1.02
CA VAL A 61 1.10 9.68 -1.31
C VAL A 61 0.25 10.28 -0.19
N TYR A 62 -0.65 9.49 0.40
CA TYR A 62 -1.54 9.95 1.48
C TYR A 62 -0.83 10.13 2.82
N VAL A 63 0.04 9.20 3.20
CA VAL A 63 0.76 9.25 4.50
C VAL A 63 1.94 10.24 4.46
N GLU A 64 2.34 10.69 3.27
CA GLU A 64 3.47 11.62 3.06
C GLU A 64 4.75 11.24 3.84
N PRO A 65 5.23 9.99 3.71
CA PRO A 65 6.38 9.55 4.48
C PRO A 65 7.67 10.22 4.00
N ALA A 66 8.70 10.21 4.85
CA ALA A 66 9.98 10.79 4.51
C ALA A 66 10.57 10.13 3.25
N PRO A 67 11.24 10.88 2.35
CA PRO A 67 11.73 10.34 1.08
C PRO A 67 12.61 9.09 1.21
N TRP A 68 13.41 9.00 2.30
CA TRP A 68 14.26 7.84 2.56
C TRP A 68 13.45 6.56 2.89
N GLN A 69 12.26 6.68 3.49
CA GLN A 69 11.36 5.56 3.77
C GLN A 69 10.78 4.99 2.47
N ILE A 70 10.44 5.87 1.52
CA ILE A 70 9.95 5.50 0.18
C ILE A 70 11.03 4.73 -0.57
N VAL A 71 12.25 5.27 -0.61
CA VAL A 71 13.40 4.63 -1.30
C VAL A 71 13.72 3.28 -0.68
N THR A 72 13.71 3.17 0.65
CA THR A 72 13.96 1.91 1.37
C THR A 72 12.88 0.87 1.04
N GLY A 73 11.60 1.26 1.11
CA GLY A 73 10.47 0.40 0.76
C GLY A 73 10.57 -0.10 -0.68
N ALA A 74 10.79 0.81 -1.64
CA ALA A 74 10.95 0.46 -3.05
C ALA A 74 12.12 -0.50 -3.30
N ALA A 75 13.27 -0.28 -2.65
CA ALA A 75 14.42 -1.16 -2.75
C ALA A 75 14.12 -2.56 -2.20
N MET A 76 13.47 -2.66 -1.03
CA MET A 76 13.09 -3.95 -0.45
C MET A 76 12.06 -4.69 -1.32
N ILE A 77 11.13 -3.98 -1.96
CA ILE A 77 10.19 -4.58 -2.93
C ILE A 77 10.94 -5.13 -4.14
N ALA A 78 11.84 -4.35 -4.74
CA ALA A 78 12.63 -4.77 -5.90
C ALA A 78 13.47 -6.03 -5.59
N ILE A 79 14.11 -6.08 -4.42
CA ILE A 79 14.85 -7.27 -3.95
C ILE A 79 13.89 -8.41 -3.65
N GLY A 80 12.72 -8.12 -3.10
CA GLY A 80 11.67 -9.09 -2.78
C GLY A 80 11.12 -9.86 -3.98
N LEU A 81 11.20 -9.27 -5.17
CA LEU A 81 10.81 -9.89 -6.44
C LEU A 81 11.86 -10.85 -7.02
N LEU A 82 13.07 -10.90 -6.45
CA LEU A 82 14.11 -11.83 -6.88
C LEU A 82 13.78 -13.28 -6.47
N PRO A 83 14.38 -14.29 -7.12
CA PRO A 83 14.27 -15.67 -6.68
C PRO A 83 14.70 -15.80 -5.22
N ARG A 84 13.80 -16.27 -4.34
CA ARG A 84 13.95 -16.36 -2.87
C ARG A 84 13.80 -15.05 -2.09
N GLY A 85 13.39 -13.95 -2.73
CA GLY A 85 13.10 -12.66 -2.09
C GLY A 85 11.83 -12.63 -1.22
N GLY A 86 11.06 -13.73 -1.18
CA GLY A 86 9.77 -13.80 -0.46
C GLY A 86 9.83 -13.41 1.02
N ALA A 87 10.89 -13.75 1.74
CA ALA A 87 11.04 -13.32 3.14
C ALA A 87 11.31 -11.81 3.26
N LEU A 88 12.06 -11.25 2.31
CA LEU A 88 12.40 -9.83 2.29
C LEU A 88 11.18 -8.96 1.92
N ILE A 89 10.31 -9.43 1.03
CA ILE A 89 9.07 -8.70 0.71
C ILE A 89 8.09 -8.70 1.89
N ILE A 90 8.02 -9.79 2.67
CA ILE A 90 7.25 -9.81 3.93
C ILE A 90 7.84 -8.82 4.93
N ALA A 91 9.17 -8.85 5.12
CA ALA A 91 9.84 -7.93 6.03
C ALA A 91 9.62 -6.46 5.61
N ALA A 92 9.67 -6.17 4.31
CA ALA A 92 9.38 -4.85 3.74
C ALA A 92 7.96 -4.40 4.08
N TRP A 93 6.99 -5.30 3.89
CA TRP A 93 5.60 -5.04 4.17
C TRP A 93 5.35 -4.77 5.65
N VAL A 94 5.90 -5.60 6.55
CA VAL A 94 5.79 -5.38 8.01
C VAL A 94 6.48 -4.08 8.44
N LEU A 95 7.64 -3.76 7.87
CA LEU A 95 8.35 -2.52 8.17
C LEU A 95 7.58 -1.30 7.70
N TYR A 96 6.97 -1.36 6.51
CA TYR A 96 6.07 -0.32 6.01
C TYR A 96 4.94 -0.04 7.01
N TRP A 97 4.28 -1.10 7.49
CA TRP A 97 3.20 -0.96 8.47
C TRP A 97 3.66 -0.33 9.78
N THR A 98 4.71 -0.87 10.39
CA THR A 98 5.15 -0.48 11.73
C THR A 98 5.96 0.82 11.79
N ARG A 99 6.58 1.24 10.67
CA ARG A 99 7.49 2.39 10.65
C ARG A 99 7.07 3.53 9.75
N VAL A 100 6.21 3.27 8.78
CA VAL A 100 5.75 4.30 7.84
C VAL A 100 4.32 4.71 8.15
N ARG A 101 3.48 3.76 8.57
CA ARG A 101 2.04 3.98 8.72
C ARG A 101 1.53 4.18 10.14
N GLU A 102 2.23 3.63 11.13
CA GLU A 102 1.91 3.82 12.56
C GLU A 102 2.49 5.11 13.16
N VAL A 103 3.35 5.82 12.42
CA VAL A 103 3.99 7.08 12.83
C VAL A 103 3.12 8.25 12.42
#